data_AF-A0A9N8HUE9-F1
#
_entry.id   AF-A0A9N8HUE9-F1
#
_cell.length_a   1.000
_cell.length_b   1.000
_cell.length_c   1.000
_cell.angle_alpha   90.00
_cell.angle_beta   90.00
_cell.angle_gamma   90.00
#
_symmetry.space_group_name_H-M   'P 1'
#
loop_
_entity.id
_entity.type
_entity.pdbx_description
1 polymer ?
#
loop_
_entity_poly.entity_id
_entity_poly.type
_entity_poly.pdbx_seq_one_letter_code
_entity_poly.pdbx_strand_id
1 'polypeptide(L)'
;MSFVATYGLTWKLYLYYVMEDWAGRERTIGEMKVHFVKGIPVASNLVWNVVMFVWMQAILIHWANFSPAFEQFCGLTVLLPCLLGSLSYYCFKYGIHAVATALVDGSTLMGWIHNWLAMQGPTMVALTHSSLFYVAGIVLQPYVLPPQWDFSLQFPKDLYEEYLTLCVYWFAALTLFCLITLPLSKQGYHVAMTAAGRHNITISYLEAFMELIYQSAQGTSILFTIIPLVVILQDYCQFRVYTLHMIMTAIEIAKYNYPVNHKFCITHQMMHEIQPLCQMTHIEHHVCKGIYPTSPAAGLWENWVFGHSIFVTQLVGMAPVPYSFLQGMYMGANLVVHTMWPHPKLLQWHTLHHTILADVYSVNNPSDYDKDHSQSVKVLHAKLQAVSPFVRYEFLPEFLATVLVVTCGLVMHYGLGLGLGHVDWAGRVNWEYYREDEINTTSSSSYDVLWNSTMAYAQRSFSWAVSSSV
;
A
#
# COMPACT_ATOMS: atom_id res chain seq x y z
N MET A 1 -25.51 15.22 -3.82
CA MET A 1 -25.00 16.11 -4.89
C MET A 1 -23.48 16.22 -4.91
N SER A 2 -22.77 16.22 -3.76
CA SER A 2 -21.30 16.35 -3.72
C SER A 2 -20.54 15.26 -4.52
N PHE A 3 -20.84 13.97 -4.32
CA PHE A 3 -20.18 12.85 -5.01
C PHE A 3 -20.17 12.94 -6.55
N VAL A 4 -21.33 13.15 -7.18
CA VAL A 4 -21.43 13.17 -8.66
C VAL A 4 -20.61 14.32 -9.25
N ALA A 5 -20.65 15.48 -8.58
CA ALA A 5 -19.86 16.64 -8.99
C ALA A 5 -18.36 16.36 -8.82
N THR A 6 -17.92 15.85 -7.67
CA THR A 6 -16.50 15.55 -7.44
C THR A 6 -15.98 14.44 -8.36
N TYR A 7 -16.81 13.47 -8.73
CA TYR A 7 -16.46 12.45 -9.75
C TYR A 7 -16.19 13.09 -11.12
N GLY A 8 -17.11 13.92 -11.62
CA GLY A 8 -16.94 14.60 -12.91
C GLY A 8 -15.77 15.60 -12.93
N LEU A 9 -15.59 16.35 -11.85
CA LEU A 9 -14.45 17.27 -11.69
C LEU A 9 -13.13 16.53 -11.61
N THR A 10 -13.08 15.36 -10.97
CA THR A 10 -11.85 14.55 -10.93
C THR A 10 -11.47 14.07 -12.34
N TRP A 11 -12.41 13.57 -13.14
CA TRP A 11 -12.13 13.23 -14.54
C TRP A 11 -11.58 14.41 -15.34
N LYS A 12 -12.18 15.59 -15.16
CA LYS A 12 -11.73 16.84 -15.79
C LYS A 12 -10.29 17.21 -15.36
N LEU A 13 -9.93 17.01 -14.09
CA LEU A 13 -8.56 17.20 -13.60
C LEU A 13 -7.57 16.25 -14.28
N TYR A 14 -7.91 14.96 -14.39
CA TYR A 14 -7.06 13.99 -15.09
C TYR A 14 -6.86 14.37 -16.56
N LEU A 15 -7.93 14.77 -17.26
CA LEU A 15 -7.85 15.22 -18.65
C LEU A 15 -6.94 16.45 -18.80
N TYR A 16 -7.10 17.46 -17.96
CA TYR A 16 -6.24 18.65 -18.01
C TYR A 16 -4.80 18.36 -17.67
N TYR A 17 -4.53 17.44 -16.75
CA TYR A 17 -3.17 17.02 -16.44
C TYR A 17 -2.52 16.34 -17.66
N VAL A 18 -3.22 15.42 -18.34
CA VAL A 18 -2.72 14.76 -19.55
C VAL A 18 -2.53 15.74 -20.71
N MET A 19 -3.37 16.76 -20.80
CA MET A 19 -3.26 17.81 -21.81
C MET A 19 -2.27 18.93 -21.46
N GLU A 20 -1.63 18.86 -20.28
CA GLU A 20 -0.77 19.92 -19.72
C GLU A 20 -1.47 21.30 -19.61
N ASP A 21 -2.80 21.32 -19.47
CA ASP A 21 -3.60 22.54 -19.26
C ASP A 21 -3.66 22.90 -17.77
N TRP A 22 -2.60 23.55 -17.29
CA TRP A 22 -2.47 23.95 -15.88
C TRP A 22 -3.54 24.96 -15.44
N ALA A 23 -3.98 25.85 -16.34
CA ALA A 23 -5.01 26.84 -16.03
C ALA A 23 -6.40 26.20 -15.88
N GLY A 24 -6.75 25.26 -16.76
CA GLY A 24 -7.96 24.45 -16.65
C GLY A 24 -7.98 23.60 -15.39
N ARG A 25 -6.83 23.02 -15.04
CA ARG A 25 -6.64 22.27 -13.79
C ARG A 25 -6.88 23.14 -12.55
N GLU A 26 -6.21 24.29 -12.43
CA GLU A 26 -6.35 25.19 -11.29
C GLU A 26 -7.80 25.64 -11.07
N ARG A 27 -8.49 25.98 -12.16
CA ARG A 27 -9.91 26.33 -12.11
C ARG A 27 -10.75 25.17 -11.57
N THR A 28 -10.47 23.96 -12.03
CA THR A 28 -11.21 22.75 -11.62
C THR A 28 -10.94 22.40 -10.16
N ILE A 29 -9.71 22.58 -9.65
CA ILE A 29 -9.40 22.49 -8.22
C ILE A 29 -10.21 23.52 -7.43
N GLY A 30 -10.33 24.75 -7.93
CA GLY A 30 -11.16 25.81 -7.37
C GLY A 30 -12.63 25.40 -7.27
N GLU A 31 -13.19 24.85 -8.35
CA GLU A 31 -14.55 24.28 -8.41
C GLU A 31 -14.70 23.14 -7.40
N MET A 32 -13.72 22.24 -7.30
CA MET A 32 -13.78 21.06 -6.43
C MET A 32 -13.77 21.42 -4.93
N LYS A 33 -13.04 22.48 -4.55
CA LYS A 33 -12.96 22.94 -3.15
C LYS A 33 -14.30 23.28 -2.51
N VAL A 34 -15.31 23.68 -3.29
CA VAL A 34 -16.63 24.07 -2.76
C VAL A 34 -17.43 22.87 -2.25
N HIS A 35 -17.03 21.66 -2.63
CA HIS A 35 -17.71 20.41 -2.26
C HIS A 35 -17.21 19.79 -0.95
N PHE A 36 -16.20 20.40 -0.33
CA PHE A 36 -15.64 19.95 0.93
C PHE A 36 -15.92 20.95 2.06
N VAL A 37 -16.30 20.44 3.22
CA VAL A 37 -16.48 21.19 4.46
C VAL A 37 -15.10 21.53 5.04
N LYS A 38 -14.90 22.82 5.29
CA LYS A 38 -13.70 23.37 5.94
C LYS A 38 -13.88 23.46 7.45
N GLY A 39 -12.77 23.65 8.16
CA GLY A 39 -12.79 23.99 9.59
C GLY A 39 -12.93 22.80 10.54
N ILE A 40 -12.88 21.56 10.05
CA ILE A 40 -12.77 20.39 10.90
C ILE A 40 -11.36 20.39 11.53
N PRO A 41 -11.23 20.32 12.86
CA PRO A 41 -9.92 20.23 13.49
C PRO A 41 -9.17 18.97 13.02
N VAL A 42 -7.87 19.11 12.74
CA VAL A 42 -7.02 18.00 12.24
C VAL A 42 -7.09 16.78 13.15
N ALA A 43 -6.93 16.98 14.46
CA ALA A 43 -6.98 15.90 15.44
C ALA A 43 -8.33 15.18 15.42
N SER A 44 -9.43 15.92 15.36
CA SER A 44 -10.77 15.33 15.28
C SER A 44 -10.99 14.56 13.99
N ASN A 45 -10.49 15.07 12.87
CA ASN A 45 -10.54 14.37 11.60
C ASN A 45 -9.75 13.04 11.66
N LEU A 46 -8.54 13.05 12.22
CA LEU A 46 -7.71 11.85 12.36
C LEU A 46 -8.34 10.79 13.28
N VAL A 47 -9.03 11.21 14.35
CA VAL A 47 -9.79 10.30 15.22
C VAL A 47 -10.91 9.62 14.44
N TRP A 48 -11.71 10.39 13.70
CA TRP A 48 -12.77 9.81 12.87
C TRP A 48 -12.22 8.94 11.75
N ASN A 49 -11.08 9.30 11.16
CA ASN A 49 -10.39 8.47 10.19
C ASN A 49 -10.16 7.06 10.73
N VAL A 50 -9.49 6.91 11.89
CA VAL A 50 -9.17 5.58 12.41
C VAL A 50 -10.42 4.83 12.87
N VAL A 51 -11.37 5.50 13.54
CA VAL A 51 -12.61 4.85 14.01
C VAL A 51 -13.39 4.28 12.84
N MET A 52 -13.63 5.09 11.80
CA MET A 52 -14.41 4.68 10.63
C MET A 52 -13.65 3.64 9.80
N PHE A 53 -12.32 3.73 9.72
CA PHE A 53 -11.51 2.77 8.97
C PHE A 53 -11.48 1.39 9.64
N VAL A 54 -11.33 1.34 10.96
CA VAL A 54 -11.40 0.08 11.74
C VAL A 54 -12.80 -0.52 11.65
N TRP A 55 -13.86 0.30 11.74
CA TRP A 55 -15.23 -0.16 11.58
C TRP A 55 -15.49 -0.74 10.19
N MET A 56 -15.03 -0.06 9.13
CA MET A 56 -15.13 -0.54 7.75
C MET A 56 -14.39 -1.87 7.56
N GLN A 57 -13.16 -1.99 8.07
CA GLN A 57 -12.41 -3.25 8.00
C GLN A 57 -13.13 -4.38 8.73
N ALA A 58 -13.68 -4.14 9.92
CA ALA A 58 -14.46 -5.14 10.64
C ALA A 58 -15.65 -5.65 9.83
N ILE A 59 -16.39 -4.74 9.18
CA ILE A 59 -17.50 -5.09 8.29
C ILE A 59 -17.01 -5.92 7.10
N LEU A 60 -15.92 -5.50 6.46
CA LEU A 60 -15.39 -6.20 5.28
C LEU A 60 -14.90 -7.61 5.64
N ILE A 61 -14.20 -7.77 6.75
CA ILE A 61 -13.73 -9.08 7.24
C ILE A 61 -14.91 -10.00 7.52
N HIS A 62 -15.94 -9.49 8.21
CA HIS A 62 -17.13 -10.27 8.52
C HIS A 62 -17.93 -10.63 7.25
N TRP A 63 -18.09 -9.68 6.33
CA TRP A 63 -18.84 -9.90 5.09
C TRP A 63 -18.10 -10.84 4.12
N ALA A 64 -16.76 -10.84 4.15
CA ALA A 64 -15.97 -11.84 3.43
C ALA A 64 -16.19 -13.28 3.96
N ASN A 65 -16.89 -13.44 5.08
CA ASN A 65 -17.28 -14.73 5.66
C ASN A 65 -16.04 -15.63 5.86
N PHE A 66 -15.02 -15.06 6.49
CA PHE A 66 -13.87 -15.80 6.98
C PHE A 66 -14.24 -16.62 8.23
N SER A 67 -13.35 -17.53 8.65
CA SER A 67 -13.57 -18.35 9.82
C SER A 67 -13.71 -17.50 11.09
N PRO A 68 -14.57 -17.89 12.06
CA PRO A 68 -14.71 -17.17 13.32
C PRO A 68 -13.38 -17.04 14.10
N ALA A 69 -12.50 -18.03 13.99
CA ALA A 69 -11.17 -18.00 14.60
C ALA A 69 -10.31 -16.89 13.97
N PHE A 70 -10.36 -16.75 12.64
CA PHE A 70 -9.66 -15.68 11.93
C PHE A 70 -10.27 -14.30 12.21
N GLU A 71 -11.60 -14.16 12.29
CA GLU A 71 -12.25 -12.90 12.70
C GLU A 71 -11.77 -12.46 14.10
N GLN A 72 -11.72 -13.39 15.06
CA GLN A 72 -11.20 -13.12 16.40
C GLN A 72 -9.72 -12.71 16.37
N PHE A 73 -8.90 -13.41 15.58
CA PHE A 73 -7.50 -13.06 15.35
C PHE A 73 -7.37 -11.63 14.81
N CYS A 74 -8.14 -11.26 13.79
CA CYS A 74 -8.14 -9.91 13.21
C CYS A 74 -8.53 -8.85 14.25
N GLY A 75 -9.57 -9.12 15.05
CA GLY A 75 -10.02 -8.24 16.13
C GLY A 75 -8.89 -7.91 17.11
N LEU A 76 -8.16 -8.93 17.56
CA LEU A 76 -7.12 -8.79 18.59
C LEU A 76 -5.78 -8.28 18.05
N THR A 77 -5.41 -8.62 16.82
CA THR A 77 -4.06 -8.40 16.30
C THR A 77 -3.96 -7.32 15.22
N VAL A 78 -5.09 -6.89 14.65
CA VAL A 78 -5.12 -5.86 13.59
C VAL A 78 -6.00 -4.69 14.00
N LEU A 79 -7.29 -4.94 14.22
CA LEU A 79 -8.30 -3.88 14.44
C LEU A 79 -8.06 -3.12 15.75
N LEU A 80 -7.90 -3.85 16.86
CA LEU A 80 -7.65 -3.25 18.17
C LEU A 80 -6.29 -2.54 18.23
N PRO A 81 -5.16 -3.14 17.79
CA PRO A 81 -3.88 -2.42 17.71
C PRO A 81 -3.93 -1.18 16.84
N CYS A 82 -4.55 -1.23 15.65
CA CYS A 82 -4.71 -0.07 14.77
C CYS A 82 -5.45 1.08 15.48
N LEU A 83 -6.56 0.77 16.15
CA LEU A 83 -7.34 1.76 16.89
C LEU A 83 -6.55 2.35 18.06
N LEU A 84 -6.01 1.49 18.94
CA LEU A 84 -5.30 1.93 20.14
C LEU A 84 -4.00 2.67 19.80
N GLY A 85 -3.20 2.13 18.87
CA GLY A 85 -1.95 2.74 18.42
C GLY A 85 -2.18 4.14 17.83
N SER A 86 -3.23 4.29 17.02
CA SER A 86 -3.60 5.59 16.44
C SER A 86 -4.08 6.58 17.49
N LEU A 87 -5.02 6.18 18.35
CA LEU A 87 -5.52 7.07 19.41
C LEU A 87 -4.43 7.45 20.41
N SER A 88 -3.55 6.53 20.80
CA SER A 88 -2.39 6.83 21.64
C SER A 88 -1.45 7.82 20.98
N TYR A 89 -1.16 7.67 19.69
CA TYR A 89 -0.33 8.60 18.94
C TYR A 89 -0.97 9.99 18.81
N TYR A 90 -2.26 10.06 18.51
CA TYR A 90 -2.98 11.35 18.42
C TYR A 90 -3.07 12.06 19.77
N CYS A 91 -3.30 11.32 20.86
CA CYS A 91 -3.22 11.85 22.21
C CYS A 91 -1.82 12.39 22.53
N PHE A 92 -0.77 11.68 22.13
CA PHE A 92 0.61 12.12 22.30
C PHE A 92 0.91 13.40 21.50
N LYS A 93 0.47 13.46 20.24
CA LYS A 93 0.80 14.56 19.31
C LYS A 93 -0.05 15.82 19.52
N TYR A 94 -1.34 15.67 19.80
CA TYR A 94 -2.32 16.75 19.83
C TYR A 94 -2.94 16.98 21.23
N GLY A 95 -2.66 16.09 22.18
CA GLY A 95 -3.23 16.13 23.52
C GLY A 95 -4.59 15.43 23.61
N ILE A 96 -4.89 14.89 24.80
CA ILE A 96 -6.12 14.14 25.08
C ILE A 96 -7.39 14.98 24.85
N HIS A 97 -7.35 16.28 25.13
CA HIS A 97 -8.50 17.15 24.97
C HIS A 97 -8.90 17.27 23.49
N ALA A 98 -7.94 17.39 22.57
CA ALA A 98 -8.20 17.48 21.14
C ALA A 98 -8.85 16.21 20.58
N VAL A 99 -8.45 15.04 21.11
CA VAL A 99 -9.06 13.74 20.78
C VAL A 99 -10.47 13.63 21.38
N ALA A 100 -10.65 14.02 22.63
CA ALA A 100 -11.95 13.99 23.30
C ALA A 100 -13.00 14.89 22.61
N THR A 101 -12.59 16.06 22.11
CA THR A 101 -13.47 16.95 21.34
C THR A 101 -14.09 16.23 20.14
N ALA A 102 -13.34 15.36 19.46
CA ALA A 102 -13.85 14.61 18.32
C ALA A 102 -15.07 13.76 18.70
N LEU A 103 -15.00 13.09 19.86
CA LEU A 103 -16.02 12.14 20.31
C LEU A 103 -17.24 12.81 20.95
N VAL A 104 -17.10 14.05 21.43
CA VAL A 104 -18.18 14.79 22.10
C VAL A 104 -18.90 15.72 21.13
N ASP A 105 -18.17 16.37 20.22
CA ASP A 105 -18.74 17.31 19.26
C ASP A 105 -19.19 16.61 17.98
N GLY A 106 -20.48 16.29 17.92
CA GLY A 106 -21.11 15.65 16.76
C GLY A 106 -20.99 16.44 15.46
N SER A 107 -20.71 17.76 15.50
CA SER A 107 -20.48 18.54 14.28
C SER A 107 -19.22 18.10 13.53
N THR A 108 -18.20 17.61 14.25
CA THR A 108 -16.97 17.08 13.66
C THR A 108 -17.23 15.81 12.86
N LEU A 109 -18.06 14.90 13.37
CA LEU A 109 -18.48 13.68 12.67
C LEU A 109 -19.28 14.03 11.42
N MET A 110 -20.24 14.96 11.51
CA MET A 110 -21.05 15.35 10.35
C MET A 110 -20.21 16.01 9.26
N GLY A 111 -19.25 16.86 9.64
CA GLY A 111 -18.27 17.43 8.71
C GLY A 111 -17.41 16.34 8.06
N TRP A 112 -16.95 15.37 8.85
CA TRP A 112 -16.18 14.22 8.36
C TRP A 112 -17.00 13.41 7.35
N ILE A 113 -18.24 13.02 7.68
CA ILE A 113 -19.12 12.26 6.76
C ILE A 113 -19.33 13.03 5.45
N HIS A 114 -19.52 14.34 5.50
CA HIS A 114 -19.65 15.15 4.28
C HIS A 114 -18.40 15.08 3.40
N ASN A 115 -17.21 15.26 3.98
CA ASN A 115 -15.95 15.17 3.26
C ASN A 115 -15.71 13.75 2.73
N TRP A 116 -16.12 12.72 3.47
CA TRP A 116 -15.98 11.33 3.07
C TRP A 116 -16.85 11.02 1.85
N LEU A 117 -18.08 11.55 1.81
CA LEU A 117 -18.97 11.46 0.64
C LEU A 117 -18.41 12.21 -0.57
N ALA A 118 -17.79 13.38 -0.37
CA ALA A 118 -17.14 14.15 -1.44
C ALA A 118 -15.91 13.41 -2.01
N MET A 119 -15.09 12.81 -1.13
CA MET A 119 -13.91 12.02 -1.45
C MET A 119 -14.22 10.79 -2.32
N GLN A 120 -15.43 10.23 -2.22
CA GLN A 120 -15.82 9.08 -3.06
C GLN A 120 -15.71 9.40 -4.56
N GLY A 121 -15.84 10.66 -4.99
CA GLY A 121 -15.68 11.05 -6.40
C GLY A 121 -14.29 10.67 -6.92
N PRO A 122 -13.21 11.22 -6.35
CA PRO A 122 -11.84 10.78 -6.58
C PRO A 122 -11.61 9.27 -6.54
N THR A 123 -12.06 8.61 -5.46
CA THR A 123 -11.93 7.16 -5.31
C THR A 123 -12.55 6.41 -6.48
N MET A 124 -13.77 6.79 -6.88
CA MET A 124 -14.47 6.11 -7.97
C MET A 124 -13.83 6.35 -9.33
N VAL A 125 -13.20 7.50 -9.58
CA VAL A 125 -12.39 7.70 -10.80
C VAL A 125 -11.19 6.75 -10.80
N ALA A 126 -10.48 6.64 -9.67
CA ALA A 126 -9.34 5.74 -9.55
C ALA A 126 -9.75 4.26 -9.71
N LEU A 127 -10.89 3.84 -9.15
CA LEU A 127 -11.47 2.51 -9.36
C LEU A 127 -11.97 2.30 -10.80
N THR A 128 -12.47 3.33 -11.46
CA THR A 128 -12.89 3.26 -12.88
C THR A 128 -11.69 2.97 -13.76
N HIS A 129 -10.54 3.62 -13.54
CA HIS A 129 -9.30 3.27 -14.22
C HIS A 129 -8.96 1.79 -14.02
N SER A 130 -8.94 1.29 -12.79
CA SER A 130 -8.62 -0.11 -12.51
C SER A 130 -9.61 -1.08 -13.17
N SER A 131 -10.90 -0.72 -13.17
CA SER A 131 -11.98 -1.51 -13.78
C SER A 131 -11.85 -1.59 -15.31
N LEU A 132 -11.44 -0.50 -15.97
CA LEU A 132 -11.20 -0.50 -17.42
C LEU A 132 -10.08 -1.48 -17.79
N PHE A 133 -9.00 -1.53 -17.01
CA PHE A 133 -7.91 -2.48 -17.26
C PHE A 133 -8.30 -3.92 -16.90
N TYR A 134 -9.14 -4.12 -15.89
CA TYR A 134 -9.73 -5.43 -15.62
C TYR A 134 -10.55 -5.94 -16.82
N VAL A 135 -11.45 -5.11 -17.34
CA VAL A 135 -12.27 -5.49 -18.50
C VAL A 135 -11.40 -5.71 -19.74
N ALA A 136 -10.40 -4.87 -19.97
CA ALA A 136 -9.44 -5.05 -21.07
C ALA A 136 -8.68 -6.38 -20.95
N GLY A 137 -8.23 -6.75 -19.75
CA GLY A 137 -7.56 -8.03 -19.51
C GLY A 137 -8.45 -9.23 -19.84
N ILE A 138 -9.72 -9.19 -19.44
CA ILE A 138 -10.70 -10.23 -19.79
C ILE A 138 -10.88 -10.36 -21.30
N VAL A 139 -11.10 -9.22 -21.99
CA VAL A 139 -11.40 -9.21 -23.42
C VAL A 139 -10.19 -9.61 -24.25
N LEU A 140 -8.98 -9.23 -23.84
CA LEU A 140 -7.75 -9.44 -24.61
C LEU A 140 -7.10 -10.80 -24.35
N GLN A 141 -7.29 -11.42 -23.19
CA GLN A 141 -6.61 -12.67 -22.83
C GLN A 141 -6.71 -13.77 -23.91
N PRO A 142 -7.89 -14.09 -24.47
CA PRO A 142 -8.03 -15.16 -25.47
C PRO A 142 -7.27 -14.90 -26.78
N TYR A 143 -6.90 -13.64 -27.04
CA TYR A 143 -6.24 -13.23 -28.28
C TYR A 143 -4.74 -12.99 -28.11
N VAL A 144 -4.29 -12.68 -26.89
CA VAL A 144 -2.90 -12.30 -26.60
C VAL A 144 -2.11 -13.46 -26.00
N LEU A 145 -2.75 -14.31 -25.19
CA LEU A 145 -2.09 -15.43 -24.54
C LEU A 145 -2.30 -16.74 -25.30
N PRO A 146 -1.30 -17.63 -25.35
CA PRO A 146 -1.50 -18.99 -25.83
C PRO A 146 -2.59 -19.71 -25.01
N PRO A 147 -3.37 -20.63 -25.60
CA PRO A 147 -4.46 -21.32 -24.90
C PRO A 147 -4.07 -22.00 -23.58
N GLN A 148 -2.83 -22.47 -23.46
CA GLN A 148 -2.31 -23.07 -22.22
C GLN A 148 -2.20 -22.10 -21.04
N TRP A 149 -2.25 -20.78 -21.29
CA TRP A 149 -2.16 -19.73 -20.26
C TRP A 149 -3.49 -18.99 -20.07
N ASP A 150 -4.55 -19.43 -20.78
CA ASP A 150 -5.90 -18.88 -20.68
C ASP A 150 -6.67 -19.55 -19.52
N PHE A 151 -6.29 -19.19 -18.29
CA PHE A 151 -7.00 -19.63 -17.09
C PHE A 151 -7.25 -18.44 -16.15
N SER A 152 -8.16 -18.67 -15.20
CA SER A 152 -8.43 -17.74 -14.10
C SER A 152 -7.91 -18.29 -12.77
N LEU A 153 -7.39 -17.41 -11.93
CA LEU A 153 -6.93 -17.69 -10.58
C LEU A 153 -8.05 -17.40 -9.56
N GLN A 154 -8.27 -18.36 -8.69
CA GLN A 154 -9.05 -18.24 -7.46
C GLN A 154 -8.34 -19.04 -6.37
N PHE A 155 -8.46 -18.56 -5.14
CA PHE A 155 -7.80 -19.16 -3.98
C PHE A 155 -8.86 -19.45 -2.92
N PRO A 156 -8.73 -20.57 -2.19
CA PRO A 156 -9.64 -20.87 -1.11
C PRO A 156 -9.43 -19.89 0.06
N LYS A 157 -10.48 -19.67 0.86
CA LYS A 157 -10.48 -18.62 1.91
C LYS A 157 -9.45 -18.87 3.00
N ASP A 158 -9.27 -20.13 3.39
CA ASP A 158 -8.26 -20.57 4.34
C ASP A 158 -6.84 -20.14 3.92
N LEU A 159 -6.51 -20.21 2.63
CA LEU A 159 -5.22 -19.73 2.14
C LEU A 159 -5.06 -18.20 2.32
N TYR A 160 -6.13 -17.41 2.14
CA TYR A 160 -6.07 -15.98 2.44
C TYR A 160 -5.92 -15.70 3.94
N GLU A 161 -6.60 -16.48 4.79
CA GLU A 161 -6.49 -16.39 6.26
C GLU A 161 -5.05 -16.66 6.71
N GLU A 162 -4.46 -17.77 6.28
CA GLU A 162 -3.07 -18.12 6.57
C GLU A 162 -2.10 -17.04 6.09
N TYR A 163 -2.29 -16.55 4.86
CA TYR A 163 -1.47 -15.50 4.29
C TYR A 163 -1.53 -14.19 5.10
N LEU A 164 -2.74 -13.75 5.46
CA LEU A 164 -2.95 -12.54 6.25
C LEU A 164 -2.37 -12.67 7.67
N THR A 165 -2.53 -13.84 8.30
CA THR A 165 -1.90 -14.13 9.60
C THR A 165 -0.37 -14.08 9.50
N LEU A 166 0.21 -14.67 8.46
CA LEU A 166 1.65 -14.61 8.23
C LEU A 166 2.12 -13.16 8.04
N CYS A 167 1.38 -12.34 7.30
CA CYS A 167 1.69 -10.92 7.13
C CYS A 167 1.77 -10.18 8.47
N VAL A 168 0.84 -10.43 9.40
CA VAL A 168 0.88 -9.82 10.75
C VAL A 168 2.18 -10.16 11.48
N TYR A 169 2.64 -11.42 11.44
CA TYR A 169 3.90 -11.81 12.06
C TYR A 169 5.12 -11.18 11.40
N TRP A 170 5.14 -11.07 10.07
CA TRP A 170 6.21 -10.39 9.34
C TRP A 170 6.30 -8.91 9.69
N PHE A 171 5.18 -8.20 9.75
CA PHE A 171 5.16 -6.79 10.14
C PHE A 171 5.57 -6.60 11.61
N ALA A 172 5.19 -7.51 12.50
CA ALA A 172 5.67 -7.49 13.89
C ALA A 172 7.20 -7.68 13.97
N ALA A 173 7.76 -8.62 13.21
CA ALA A 173 9.21 -8.83 13.14
C ALA A 173 9.94 -7.60 12.55
N LEU A 174 9.39 -6.99 11.49
CA LEU A 174 9.93 -5.78 10.90
C LEU A 174 9.87 -4.59 11.86
N THR A 175 8.82 -4.51 12.69
CA THR A 175 8.69 -3.50 13.75
C THR A 175 9.80 -3.65 14.78
N LEU A 176 10.05 -4.88 15.26
CA LEU A 176 11.12 -5.17 16.20
C LEU A 176 12.48 -4.80 15.61
N PHE A 177 12.73 -5.13 14.35
CA PHE A 177 13.94 -4.72 13.64
C PHE A 177 14.07 -3.19 13.60
N CYS A 178 13.01 -2.47 13.25
CA CYS A 178 13.02 -1.01 13.21
C CYS A 178 13.24 -0.38 14.59
N LEU A 179 12.73 -0.99 15.66
CA LEU A 179 12.97 -0.56 17.05
C LEU A 179 14.45 -0.71 17.42
N ILE A 180 15.07 -1.83 17.05
CA ILE A 180 16.51 -2.06 17.26
C ILE A 180 17.35 -1.05 16.48
N THR A 181 16.95 -0.74 15.24
CA THR A 181 17.67 0.20 14.37
C THR A 181 17.24 1.67 14.53
N LEU A 182 16.38 2.00 15.50
CA LEU A 182 15.85 3.35 15.70
C LEU A 182 16.93 4.46 15.79
N PRO A 183 18.11 4.24 16.41
CA PRO A 183 19.19 5.23 16.40
C PRO A 183 19.68 5.59 14.98
N LEU A 184 19.69 4.62 14.07
CA LEU A 184 20.08 4.83 12.67
C LEU A 184 19.03 5.68 11.94
N SER A 185 17.75 5.38 12.14
CA SER A 185 16.64 6.16 11.56
C SER A 185 16.67 7.62 12.03
N LYS A 186 16.93 7.85 13.32
CA LYS A 186 17.09 9.21 13.86
C LYS A 186 18.27 9.95 13.22
N GLN A 187 19.40 9.27 13.01
CA GLN A 187 20.55 9.86 12.33
C GLN A 187 20.26 10.12 10.84
N GLY A 188 19.51 9.25 10.17
CA GLY A 188 19.02 9.46 8.80
C GLY A 188 18.15 10.70 8.68
N TYR A 189 17.26 10.93 9.64
CA TYR A 189 16.46 12.16 9.71
C TYR A 189 17.35 13.41 9.78
N HIS A 190 18.39 13.40 10.62
CA HIS A 190 19.36 14.51 10.68
C HIS A 190 20.11 14.72 9.35
N VAL A 191 20.47 13.64 8.65
CA VAL A 191 21.10 13.72 7.32
C VAL A 191 20.15 14.39 6.31
N ALA A 192 18.88 14.01 6.30
CA ALA A 192 17.87 14.62 5.43
C ALA A 192 17.67 16.12 5.72
N MET A 193 17.54 16.49 6.99
CA MET A 193 17.43 17.90 7.41
C MET A 193 18.67 18.72 7.03
N THR A 194 19.87 18.15 7.22
CA THR A 194 21.13 18.79 6.87
C THR A 194 21.26 19.01 5.35
N ALA A 195 20.85 18.03 4.54
CA ALA A 195 20.85 18.15 3.08
C ALA A 195 19.94 19.29 2.59
N ALA A 196 18.88 19.58 3.33
CA ALA A 196 17.97 20.70 3.08
C ALA A 196 18.46 22.04 3.65
N GLY A 197 19.65 22.10 4.25
CA GLY A 197 20.20 23.30 4.90
C GLY A 197 19.64 23.59 6.30
N ARG A 198 18.90 22.65 6.90
CA ARG A 198 18.33 22.78 8.26
C ARG A 198 19.25 22.09 9.27
N HIS A 199 20.34 22.76 9.61
CA HIS A 199 21.34 22.24 10.56
C HIS A 199 20.78 22.12 11.99
N ASN A 200 21.25 21.12 12.73
CA ASN A 200 20.92 20.88 14.15
C ASN A 200 19.45 20.52 14.45
N ILE A 201 18.65 20.17 13.43
CA ILE A 201 17.29 19.66 13.64
C ILE A 201 17.32 18.13 13.66
N THR A 202 16.76 17.55 14.73
CA THR A 202 16.61 16.10 14.88
C THR A 202 15.23 15.77 15.47
N ILE A 203 14.78 14.54 15.26
CA ILE A 203 13.64 13.95 15.98
C ILE A 203 14.08 13.44 17.36
N SER A 204 13.18 13.52 18.35
CA SER A 204 13.41 12.92 19.67
C SER A 204 13.23 11.39 19.61
N TYR A 205 13.87 10.64 20.52
CA TYR A 205 13.68 9.18 20.55
C TYR A 205 12.25 8.79 20.90
N LEU A 206 11.61 9.55 21.79
CA LEU A 206 10.22 9.31 22.16
C LEU A 206 9.27 9.54 20.98
N GLU A 207 9.43 10.64 20.24
CA GLU A 207 8.62 10.90 19.05
C GLU A 207 8.86 9.83 17.98
N ALA A 208 10.12 9.46 17.71
CA ALA A 208 10.46 8.41 16.76
C ALA A 208 9.87 7.04 17.15
N PHE A 209 9.94 6.68 18.43
CA PHE A 209 9.33 5.45 18.96
C PHE A 209 7.81 5.47 18.78
N MET A 210 7.15 6.57 19.18
CA MET A 210 5.70 6.69 19.06
C MET A 210 5.23 6.63 17.61
N GLU A 211 5.94 7.28 16.68
CA GLU A 211 5.69 7.19 15.24
C GLU A 211 5.86 5.76 14.73
N LEU A 212 6.89 5.04 15.18
CA LEU A 212 7.12 3.66 14.75
C LEU A 212 6.01 2.72 15.25
N ILE A 213 5.62 2.82 16.52
CA ILE A 213 4.51 2.02 17.06
C ILE A 213 3.20 2.32 16.31
N TYR A 214 2.93 3.60 16.06
CA TYR A 214 1.78 4.05 15.28
C TYR A 214 1.76 3.44 13.87
N GLN A 215 2.84 3.61 13.11
CA GLN A 215 2.94 3.09 11.73
C GLN A 215 2.83 1.57 11.71
N SER A 216 3.45 0.89 12.69
CA SER A 216 3.43 -0.56 12.79
C SER A 216 2.03 -1.10 13.09
N ALA A 217 1.27 -0.40 13.93
CA ALA A 217 -0.13 -0.73 14.21
C ALA A 217 -1.03 -0.60 12.98
N GLN A 218 -0.60 0.15 11.96
CA GLN A 218 -1.32 0.34 10.70
C GLN A 218 -0.73 -0.45 9.51
N GLY A 219 0.45 -1.06 9.69
CA GLY A 219 1.27 -1.58 8.58
C GLY A 219 0.57 -2.64 7.73
N THR A 220 -0.33 -3.43 8.31
CA THR A 220 -1.09 -4.45 7.59
C THR A 220 -2.49 -4.01 7.16
N SER A 221 -2.99 -2.86 7.63
CA SER A 221 -4.42 -2.53 7.54
C SER A 221 -4.93 -2.41 6.10
N ILE A 222 -4.06 -2.06 5.14
CA ILE A 222 -4.40 -2.03 3.71
C ILE A 222 -4.73 -3.45 3.21
N LEU A 223 -3.94 -4.46 3.58
CA LEU A 223 -4.18 -5.85 3.18
C LEU A 223 -5.50 -6.38 3.77
N PHE A 224 -5.77 -6.05 5.03
CA PHE A 224 -7.03 -6.38 5.73
C PHE A 224 -8.23 -5.55 5.27
N THR A 225 -8.04 -4.64 4.32
CA THR A 225 -9.14 -3.97 3.61
C THR A 225 -9.33 -4.58 2.22
N ILE A 226 -8.23 -4.75 1.47
CA ILE A 226 -8.28 -5.16 0.07
C ILE A 226 -8.62 -6.64 -0.08
N ILE A 227 -8.01 -7.54 0.69
CA ILE A 227 -8.23 -8.98 0.54
C ILE A 227 -9.68 -9.36 0.86
N PRO A 228 -10.28 -8.89 1.97
CA PRO A 228 -11.70 -9.15 2.21
C PRO A 228 -12.60 -8.61 1.09
N LEU A 229 -12.31 -7.41 0.56
CA LEU A 229 -13.05 -6.85 -0.58
C LEU A 229 -12.95 -7.75 -1.82
N VAL A 230 -11.76 -8.26 -2.12
CA VAL A 230 -11.55 -9.21 -3.22
C VAL A 230 -12.34 -10.50 -3.00
N VAL A 231 -12.31 -11.07 -1.79
CA VAL A 231 -13.08 -12.29 -1.47
C VAL A 231 -14.58 -12.06 -1.66
N ILE A 232 -15.11 -10.92 -1.19
CA ILE A 232 -16.51 -10.52 -1.42
C ILE A 232 -16.81 -10.44 -2.92
N LEU A 233 -15.94 -9.81 -3.70
CA LEU A 233 -16.14 -9.70 -5.16
C LEU A 233 -16.05 -11.06 -5.86
N GLN A 234 -15.19 -11.97 -5.40
CA GLN A 234 -15.09 -13.34 -5.91
C GLN A 234 -16.37 -14.12 -5.63
N ASP A 235 -16.89 -14.06 -4.39
CA ASP A 235 -18.08 -14.77 -3.96
C ASP A 235 -19.37 -14.23 -4.61
N TYR A 236 -19.54 -12.90 -4.64
CA TYR A 236 -20.81 -12.28 -5.00
C TYR A 236 -20.86 -11.70 -6.43
N CYS A 237 -19.71 -11.39 -7.02
CA CYS A 237 -19.65 -10.70 -8.32
C CYS A 237 -18.97 -11.52 -9.42
N GLN A 238 -18.63 -12.79 -9.16
CA GLN A 238 -17.89 -13.64 -10.09
C GLN A 238 -16.57 -13.00 -10.55
N PHE A 239 -15.97 -12.19 -9.68
CA PHE A 239 -14.68 -11.57 -9.95
C PHE A 239 -13.62 -12.66 -10.10
N ARG A 240 -12.84 -12.60 -11.17
CA ARG A 240 -11.81 -13.59 -11.50
C ARG A 240 -10.55 -12.89 -11.92
N VAL A 241 -9.43 -13.27 -11.30
CA VAL A 241 -8.13 -12.82 -11.78
C VAL A 241 -7.72 -13.72 -12.93
N TYR A 242 -7.13 -13.15 -13.96
CA TYR A 242 -6.72 -13.87 -15.16
C TYR A 242 -5.21 -13.71 -15.31
N THR A 243 -4.54 -14.65 -15.99
CA THR A 243 -3.09 -14.58 -16.20
C THR A 243 -2.65 -13.25 -16.80
N LEU A 244 -3.43 -12.71 -17.74
CA LEU A 244 -3.12 -11.42 -18.34
C LEU A 244 -3.15 -10.28 -17.32
N HIS A 245 -4.02 -10.32 -16.31
CA HIS A 245 -4.00 -9.36 -15.20
C HIS A 245 -2.67 -9.40 -14.45
N MET A 246 -2.16 -10.59 -14.13
CA MET A 246 -0.85 -10.78 -13.48
C MET A 246 0.27 -10.16 -14.31
N ILE A 247 0.28 -10.42 -15.62
CA ILE A 247 1.31 -9.93 -16.56
C ILE A 247 1.25 -8.41 -16.66
N MET A 248 0.06 -7.84 -16.82
CA MET A 248 -0.13 -6.39 -16.86
C MET A 248 0.38 -5.74 -15.58
N THR A 249 0.13 -6.35 -14.41
CA THR A 249 0.64 -5.83 -13.14
C THR A 249 2.16 -5.96 -13.01
N ALA A 250 2.74 -7.08 -13.44
CA ALA A 250 4.19 -7.22 -13.45
C ALA A 250 4.86 -6.16 -14.34
N ILE A 251 4.28 -5.87 -15.52
CA ILE A 251 4.74 -4.81 -16.42
C ILE A 251 4.60 -3.44 -15.78
N GLU A 252 3.46 -3.17 -15.15
CA GLU A 252 3.18 -1.89 -14.50
C GLU A 252 4.15 -1.62 -13.34
N ILE A 253 4.48 -2.64 -12.55
CA ILE A 253 5.47 -2.55 -11.46
C ILE A 253 6.89 -2.40 -11.99
N ALA A 254 7.25 -3.12 -13.05
CA ALA A 254 8.54 -2.96 -13.71
C ALA A 254 8.73 -1.54 -14.28
N LYS A 255 7.62 -0.84 -14.57
CA LYS A 255 7.58 0.55 -14.99
C LYS A 255 7.02 1.48 -13.92
N TYR A 256 7.33 1.21 -12.64
CA TYR A 256 6.77 1.88 -11.46
C TYR A 256 6.59 3.41 -11.59
N ASN A 257 7.53 4.13 -12.20
CA ASN A 257 7.45 5.58 -12.32
C ASN A 257 6.29 6.06 -13.20
N TYR A 258 5.91 5.28 -14.22
CA TYR A 258 4.83 5.63 -15.14
C TYR A 258 3.45 5.75 -14.45
N PRO A 259 2.91 4.69 -13.79
CA PRO A 259 1.64 4.79 -13.07
C PRO A 259 1.72 5.78 -11.90
N VAL A 260 2.89 5.92 -11.26
CA VAL A 260 3.09 6.94 -10.22
C VAL A 260 2.91 8.36 -10.79
N ASN A 261 3.45 8.64 -11.97
CA ASN A 261 3.33 9.97 -12.56
C ASN A 261 1.94 10.24 -13.16
N HIS A 262 1.20 9.20 -13.58
CA HIS A 262 -0.05 9.39 -14.34
C HIS A 262 -1.33 9.02 -13.58
N LYS A 263 -1.22 8.46 -12.38
CA LYS A 263 -2.35 8.22 -11.46
C LYS A 263 -2.10 8.83 -10.08
N PHE A 264 -1.00 8.42 -9.45
CA PHE A 264 -0.67 8.85 -8.10
C PHE A 264 -0.42 10.36 -8.02
N CYS A 265 0.47 10.91 -8.85
CA CYS A 265 0.86 12.32 -8.79
C CYS A 265 -0.34 13.28 -8.88
N ILE A 266 -1.26 13.03 -9.81
CA ILE A 266 -2.46 13.85 -10.02
C ILE A 266 -3.32 13.88 -8.75
N THR A 267 -3.57 12.68 -8.21
CA THR A 267 -4.43 12.50 -7.04
C THR A 267 -3.75 13.04 -5.77
N HIS A 268 -2.45 12.80 -5.63
CA HIS A 268 -1.62 13.28 -4.54
C HIS A 268 -1.56 14.81 -4.50
N GLN A 269 -1.30 15.45 -5.64
CA GLN A 269 -1.33 16.90 -5.78
C GLN A 269 -2.72 17.48 -5.43
N MET A 270 -3.79 16.85 -5.91
CA MET A 270 -5.16 17.24 -5.56
C MET A 270 -5.41 17.18 -4.04
N MET A 271 -4.90 16.16 -3.35
CA MET A 271 -4.99 16.09 -1.89
C MET A 271 -4.30 17.29 -1.23
N HIS A 272 -3.07 17.63 -1.63
CA HIS A 272 -2.35 18.81 -1.08
C HIS A 272 -3.07 20.14 -1.32
N GLU A 273 -3.69 20.31 -2.49
CA GLU A 273 -4.30 21.60 -2.85
C GLU A 273 -5.73 21.77 -2.29
N ILE A 274 -6.44 20.69 -2.00
CA ILE A 274 -7.78 20.69 -1.40
C ILE A 274 -7.64 20.37 0.08
N GLN A 275 -7.40 21.40 0.90
CA GLN A 275 -7.04 21.24 2.31
C GLN A 275 -7.94 20.29 3.13
N PRO A 276 -9.30 20.30 3.01
CA PRO A 276 -10.11 19.31 3.72
C PRO A 276 -9.90 17.87 3.24
N LEU A 277 -9.65 17.67 1.94
CA LEU A 277 -9.29 16.36 1.39
C LEU A 277 -7.91 15.94 1.92
N CYS A 278 -6.91 16.84 1.94
CA CYS A 278 -5.61 16.59 2.57
C CYS A 278 -5.78 16.10 4.01
N GLN A 279 -6.56 16.82 4.81
CA GLN A 279 -6.80 16.48 6.21
C GLN A 279 -7.45 15.11 6.36
N MET A 280 -8.38 14.76 5.46
CA MET A 280 -9.05 13.48 5.47
C MET A 280 -8.15 12.31 5.07
N THR A 281 -7.28 12.51 4.10
CA THR A 281 -6.71 11.38 3.36
C THR A 281 -5.22 11.28 3.49
N HIS A 282 -4.54 12.39 3.67
CA HIS A 282 -3.11 12.48 3.43
C HIS A 282 -2.31 13.06 4.59
N ILE A 283 -2.93 13.89 5.45
CA ILE A 283 -2.24 14.45 6.63
C ILE A 283 -1.76 13.36 7.59
N GLU A 284 -2.45 12.21 7.59
CA GLU A 284 -2.08 11.03 8.35
C GLU A 284 -0.73 10.46 7.89
N HIS A 285 -0.45 10.48 6.59
CA HIS A 285 0.83 10.08 6.03
C HIS A 285 1.96 11.04 6.45
N HIS A 286 1.65 12.33 6.62
CA HIS A 286 2.60 13.40 6.99
C HIS A 286 2.78 13.66 8.48
N VAL A 287 1.90 13.13 9.34
CA VAL A 287 2.00 13.40 10.79
C VAL A 287 3.27 12.78 11.38
N CYS A 288 3.71 11.67 10.77
CA CYS A 288 4.96 11.00 11.07
C CYS A 288 6.09 11.58 10.22
N LYS A 289 7.16 12.01 10.88
CA LYS A 289 8.35 12.55 10.19
C LYS A 289 9.43 11.51 9.97
N GLY A 290 9.44 10.48 10.82
CA GLY A 290 10.22 9.27 10.64
C GLY A 290 9.55 8.39 9.60
N ILE A 291 10.34 8.01 8.59
CA ILE A 291 9.92 7.01 7.63
C ILE A 291 10.64 5.71 7.96
N TYR A 292 9.85 4.69 8.29
CA TYR A 292 10.36 3.37 8.62
C TYR A 292 10.03 2.38 7.49
N PRO A 293 10.79 1.28 7.36
CA PRO A 293 10.39 0.15 6.53
C PRO A 293 8.98 -0.38 6.80
N THR A 294 8.46 -0.23 8.03
CA THR A 294 7.08 -0.58 8.40
C THR A 294 6.06 0.51 8.11
N SER A 295 6.49 1.71 7.68
CA SER A 295 5.61 2.82 7.37
C SER A 295 4.63 2.41 6.29
N PRO A 296 3.31 2.58 6.50
CA PRO A 296 2.40 2.41 5.39
C PRO A 296 2.74 3.49 4.35
N ALA A 297 2.90 3.08 3.09
CA ALA A 297 3.21 3.97 1.97
C ALA A 297 2.13 5.04 1.69
N ALA A 298 1.05 5.02 2.47
CA ALA A 298 -0.06 5.95 2.40
C ALA A 298 -0.80 5.97 3.77
N GLY A 299 -1.51 7.04 4.10
CA GLY A 299 -2.45 7.06 5.24
C GLY A 299 -3.60 6.06 5.09
N LEU A 300 -4.39 5.84 6.15
CA LEU A 300 -5.47 4.83 6.17
C LEU A 300 -6.46 5.05 5.01
N TRP A 301 -6.87 6.30 4.81
CA TRP A 301 -7.79 6.70 3.74
C TRP A 301 -7.10 7.11 2.45
N GLU A 302 -5.79 7.26 2.44
CA GLU A 302 -5.06 7.68 1.24
C GLU A 302 -5.16 6.64 0.13
N ASN A 303 -4.92 5.38 0.49
CA ASN A 303 -5.12 4.26 -0.44
C ASN A 303 -6.56 4.17 -0.91
N TRP A 304 -7.54 4.53 -0.08
CA TRP A 304 -8.95 4.58 -0.49
C TRP A 304 -9.16 5.59 -1.64
N VAL A 305 -8.55 6.78 -1.58
CA VAL A 305 -8.61 7.76 -2.68
C VAL A 305 -7.98 7.22 -3.96
N PHE A 306 -6.91 6.45 -3.85
CA PHE A 306 -6.28 5.80 -5.00
C PHE A 306 -7.07 4.60 -5.55
N GLY A 307 -8.24 4.28 -4.99
CA GLY A 307 -8.98 3.07 -5.36
C GLY A 307 -8.22 1.81 -4.94
N HIS A 308 -7.69 1.83 -3.71
CA HIS A 308 -6.88 0.79 -3.06
C HIS A 308 -5.50 0.50 -3.64
N SER A 309 -5.08 1.18 -4.71
CA SER A 309 -3.74 1.01 -5.25
C SER A 309 -3.30 2.25 -6.03
N ILE A 310 -2.04 2.63 -5.87
CA ILE A 310 -1.40 3.67 -6.70
C ILE A 310 -1.23 3.22 -8.17
N PHE A 311 -1.40 1.93 -8.44
CA PHE A 311 -1.36 1.32 -9.77
C PHE A 311 -2.77 1.05 -10.28
N VAL A 312 -2.90 0.93 -11.59
CA VAL A 312 -4.17 0.65 -12.25
C VAL A 312 -4.49 -0.84 -12.24
N THR A 313 -3.49 -1.71 -12.35
CA THR A 313 -3.70 -3.15 -12.47
C THR A 313 -3.39 -3.93 -11.19
N GLN A 314 -2.65 -3.35 -10.22
CA GLN A 314 -2.24 -4.07 -9.00
C GLN A 314 -3.41 -4.57 -8.14
N LEU A 315 -4.47 -3.77 -8.01
CA LEU A 315 -5.70 -4.20 -7.33
C LEU A 315 -6.29 -5.46 -7.98
N VAL A 316 -6.16 -5.57 -9.29
CA VAL A 316 -6.80 -6.58 -10.13
C VAL A 316 -5.92 -7.82 -10.30
N GLY A 317 -4.60 -7.64 -10.41
CA GLY A 317 -3.66 -8.70 -10.73
C GLY A 317 -2.79 -9.16 -9.56
N MET A 318 -2.80 -8.53 -8.39
CA MET A 318 -1.88 -8.94 -7.31
C MET A 318 -2.48 -8.94 -5.91
N ALA A 319 -3.37 -8.01 -5.61
CA ALA A 319 -4.12 -8.04 -4.36
C ALA A 319 -4.88 -9.36 -4.11
N PRO A 320 -5.43 -10.04 -5.15
CA PRO A 320 -6.11 -11.33 -4.98
C PRO A 320 -5.20 -12.55 -4.91
N VAL A 321 -3.87 -12.41 -5.05
CA VAL A 321 -2.96 -13.56 -5.08
C VAL A 321 -2.27 -13.66 -3.72
N PRO A 322 -2.62 -14.66 -2.88
CA PRO A 322 -2.04 -14.85 -1.56
C PRO A 322 -0.62 -15.43 -1.67
N TYR A 323 0.34 -14.62 -2.15
CA TYR A 323 1.76 -14.93 -2.08
C TYR A 323 2.60 -13.65 -2.02
N SER A 324 3.39 -13.55 -0.97
CA SER A 324 4.17 -12.38 -0.59
C SER A 324 5.23 -11.95 -1.60
N PHE A 325 5.66 -12.79 -2.56
CA PHE A 325 6.73 -12.41 -3.50
C PHE A 325 6.28 -11.35 -4.52
N LEU A 326 5.01 -11.41 -4.94
CA LEU A 326 4.42 -10.39 -5.79
C LEU A 326 4.27 -9.09 -5.00
N GLN A 327 3.69 -9.14 -3.79
CA GLN A 327 3.63 -7.96 -2.92
C GLN A 327 5.02 -7.44 -2.52
N GLY A 328 6.02 -8.32 -2.46
CA GLY A 328 7.43 -8.03 -2.22
C GLY A 328 8.03 -7.08 -3.25
N MET A 329 7.49 -7.04 -4.47
CA MET A 329 7.87 -6.06 -5.49
C MET A 329 7.50 -4.63 -5.07
N TYR A 330 6.26 -4.47 -4.59
CA TYR A 330 5.76 -3.21 -4.05
C TYR A 330 6.48 -2.85 -2.75
N MET A 331 6.74 -3.83 -1.88
CA MET A 331 7.51 -3.62 -0.65
C MET A 331 8.95 -3.22 -0.95
N GLY A 332 9.59 -3.77 -1.98
CA GLY A 332 10.97 -3.45 -2.35
C GLY A 332 11.12 -2.03 -2.87
N ALA A 333 10.25 -1.62 -3.81
CA ALA A 333 10.18 -0.23 -4.26
C ALA A 333 9.91 0.71 -3.06
N ASN A 334 8.92 0.38 -2.23
CA ASN A 334 8.59 1.21 -1.07
C ASN A 334 9.71 1.26 -0.03
N LEU A 335 10.39 0.15 0.27
CA LEU A 335 11.50 0.10 1.22
C LEU A 335 12.62 1.05 0.81
N VAL A 336 12.90 1.11 -0.50
CA VAL A 336 13.90 2.04 -1.04
C VAL A 336 13.42 3.47 -0.78
N VAL A 337 12.20 3.86 -1.15
CA VAL A 337 11.77 5.27 -1.04
C VAL A 337 11.49 5.73 0.40
N HIS A 338 11.19 4.79 1.29
CA HIS A 338 10.80 5.02 2.68
C HIS A 338 11.91 4.71 3.70
N THR A 339 13.14 4.41 3.27
CA THR A 339 14.24 4.17 4.23
C THR A 339 14.86 5.47 4.73
N MET A 340 14.88 5.64 6.06
CA MET A 340 15.58 6.73 6.74
C MET A 340 17.00 6.32 7.15
N TRP A 341 17.82 5.84 6.21
CA TRP A 341 19.16 5.37 6.55
C TRP A 341 20.16 6.53 6.72
N PRO A 342 21.15 6.44 7.64
CA PRO A 342 22.08 7.53 7.96
C PRO A 342 23.19 7.71 6.93
N HIS A 343 22.84 7.81 5.65
CA HIS A 343 23.81 8.00 4.58
C HIS A 343 23.27 8.94 3.48
N PRO A 344 23.97 10.04 3.14
CA PRO A 344 23.51 11.01 2.14
C PRO A 344 23.23 10.40 0.75
N LYS A 345 23.98 9.36 0.36
CA LYS A 345 23.73 8.60 -0.88
C LYS A 345 22.38 7.88 -0.95
N LEU A 346 21.65 7.77 0.16
CA LEU A 346 20.35 7.11 0.22
C LEU A 346 19.18 8.12 0.26
N LEU A 347 19.47 9.42 0.21
CA LEU A 347 18.45 10.47 0.17
C LEU A 347 17.62 10.36 -1.10
N GLN A 348 16.31 10.47 -0.94
CA GLN A 348 15.33 10.41 -2.02
C GLN A 348 14.31 11.53 -1.88
N TRP A 349 13.65 11.86 -2.99
CA TRP A 349 12.62 12.90 -3.00
C TRP A 349 11.47 12.58 -2.06
N HIS A 350 11.04 11.31 -2.00
CA HIS A 350 10.01 10.89 -1.05
C HIS A 350 10.43 11.12 0.40
N THR A 351 11.67 10.80 0.74
CA THR A 351 12.20 11.02 2.09
C THR A 351 12.16 12.50 2.48
N LEU A 352 12.47 13.39 1.53
CA LEU A 352 12.43 14.83 1.73
C LEU A 352 11.00 15.38 1.75
N HIS A 353 10.08 14.78 0.98
CA HIS A 353 8.66 15.10 1.02
C HIS A 353 8.10 14.98 2.45
N HIS A 354 8.45 13.92 3.18
CA HIS A 354 8.03 13.73 4.56
C HIS A 354 8.80 14.57 5.59
N THR A 355 10.12 14.67 5.44
CA THR A 355 10.97 15.25 6.49
C THR A 355 11.01 16.77 6.46
N ILE A 356 11.03 17.37 5.27
CA ILE A 356 11.13 18.82 5.10
C ILE A 356 9.89 19.44 4.47
N LEU A 357 8.87 18.63 4.16
CA LEU A 357 7.68 19.02 3.40
C LEU A 357 8.05 19.56 2.02
N ALA A 358 8.95 18.85 1.33
CA ALA A 358 9.29 19.18 -0.04
C ALA A 358 8.03 19.09 -0.92
N ASP A 359 7.77 20.14 -1.69
CA ASP A 359 6.66 20.25 -2.64
C ASP A 359 6.94 19.43 -3.90
N VAL A 360 7.02 18.11 -3.72
CA VAL A 360 7.20 17.11 -4.77
C VAL A 360 6.09 16.08 -4.64
N TYR A 361 5.25 15.97 -5.67
CA TYR A 361 4.05 15.13 -5.63
C TYR A 361 4.25 13.76 -6.29
N SER A 362 5.28 13.60 -7.11
CA SER A 362 5.77 12.28 -7.51
C SER A 362 6.58 11.64 -6.37
N VAL A 363 6.44 10.33 -6.12
CA VAL A 363 7.16 9.63 -5.03
C VAL A 363 8.66 9.88 -5.11
N ASN A 364 9.32 9.46 -6.19
CA ASN A 364 10.78 9.39 -6.23
C ASN A 364 11.46 10.22 -7.31
N ASN A 365 10.76 10.55 -8.38
CA ASN A 365 11.31 11.29 -9.52
C ASN A 365 10.35 12.44 -9.83
N PRO A 366 10.76 13.71 -9.60
CA PRO A 366 9.92 14.88 -9.85
C PRO A 366 9.18 14.75 -11.19
N SER A 367 7.85 14.85 -11.15
CA SER A 367 7.03 14.93 -12.37
C SER A 367 7.36 16.17 -13.17
N ASP A 368 6.90 16.26 -14.41
CA ASP A 368 7.10 17.46 -15.22
C ASP A 368 6.44 18.69 -14.57
N TYR A 369 5.28 18.49 -13.94
CA TYR A 369 4.67 19.51 -13.09
C TYR A 369 5.59 19.94 -11.94
N ASP A 370 6.18 18.98 -11.20
CA ASP A 370 7.07 19.29 -10.08
C ASP A 370 8.31 20.07 -10.55
N LYS A 371 8.90 19.71 -11.69
CA LYS A 371 10.06 20.43 -12.25
C LYS A 371 9.73 21.90 -12.53
N ASP A 372 8.53 22.15 -13.05
CA ASP A 372 8.09 23.49 -13.44
C ASP A 372 7.66 24.34 -12.24
N HIS A 373 7.03 23.75 -11.23
CA HIS A 373 6.32 24.49 -10.17
C HIS A 373 6.99 24.39 -8.79
N SER A 374 7.67 23.28 -8.48
CA SER A 374 8.25 23.02 -7.16
C SER A 374 9.42 23.94 -6.84
N GLN A 375 9.35 24.63 -5.70
CA GLN A 375 10.47 25.41 -5.17
C GLN A 375 11.56 24.49 -4.62
N SER A 376 11.19 23.37 -4.01
CA SER A 376 12.16 22.41 -3.48
C SER A 376 12.99 21.77 -4.59
N VAL A 377 12.37 21.44 -5.73
CA VAL A 377 13.11 20.92 -6.90
C VAL A 377 14.10 21.97 -7.40
N LYS A 378 13.65 23.21 -7.61
CA LYS A 378 14.51 24.31 -8.09
C LYS A 378 15.74 24.56 -7.20
N VAL A 379 15.59 24.40 -5.89
CA VAL A 379 16.66 24.69 -4.92
C VAL A 379 17.55 23.48 -4.62
N LEU A 380 16.98 22.28 -4.53
CA LEU A 380 17.66 21.10 -4.01
C LEU A 380 18.14 20.13 -5.08
N HIS A 381 17.56 20.14 -6.29
CA HIS A 381 17.79 19.08 -7.27
C HIS A 381 19.27 18.90 -7.64
N ALA A 382 19.96 19.98 -8.01
CA ALA A 382 21.38 19.92 -8.34
C ALA A 382 22.25 19.41 -7.17
N LYS A 383 21.91 19.80 -5.94
CA LYS A 383 22.62 19.36 -4.73
C LYS A 383 22.40 17.86 -4.48
N LEU A 384 21.17 17.39 -4.62
CA LEU A 384 20.82 16.00 -4.40
C LEU A 384 21.38 15.08 -5.49
N GLN A 385 21.38 15.48 -6.76
CA GLN A 385 22.03 14.74 -7.84
C GLN A 385 23.53 14.54 -7.62
N ALA A 386 24.20 15.51 -7.00
CA ALA A 386 25.62 15.41 -6.69
C ALA A 386 25.93 14.38 -5.60
N VAL A 387 24.96 14.05 -4.75
CA VAL A 387 25.18 13.24 -3.53
C VAL A 387 24.49 11.89 -3.58
N SER A 388 23.27 11.82 -4.13
CA SER A 388 22.43 10.62 -4.14
C SER A 388 22.35 9.98 -5.53
N PRO A 389 22.86 8.75 -5.74
CA PRO A 389 22.64 8.00 -6.98
C PRO A 389 21.16 7.76 -7.28
N PHE A 390 20.28 7.70 -6.27
CA PHE A 390 18.84 7.53 -6.49
C PHE A 390 18.17 8.76 -7.10
N VAL A 391 18.72 9.95 -6.85
CA VAL A 391 18.25 11.20 -7.48
C VAL A 391 18.96 11.44 -8.83
N ARG A 392 20.20 10.97 -8.96
CA ARG A 392 20.97 11.08 -10.21
C ARG A 392 20.48 10.12 -11.30
N TYR A 393 20.09 8.91 -10.91
CA TYR A 393 19.68 7.84 -11.81
C TYR A 393 18.23 7.44 -11.51
N GLU A 394 17.29 8.09 -12.20
CA GLU A 394 15.84 7.94 -11.98
C GLU A 394 15.33 6.49 -12.14
N PHE A 395 16.05 5.65 -12.90
CA PHE A 395 15.71 4.23 -13.09
C PHE A 395 16.14 3.32 -11.92
N LEU A 396 17.02 3.80 -11.02
CA LEU A 396 17.62 2.97 -9.99
C LEU A 396 16.59 2.37 -9.00
N PRO A 397 15.56 3.11 -8.54
CA PRO A 397 14.48 2.53 -7.74
C PRO A 397 13.74 1.40 -8.45
N GLU A 398 13.45 1.55 -9.75
CA GLU A 398 12.77 0.52 -10.56
C GLU A 398 13.65 -0.73 -10.73
N PHE A 399 14.94 -0.51 -10.98
CA PHE A 399 15.91 -1.59 -11.09
C PHE A 399 16.02 -2.37 -9.78
N LEU A 400 16.13 -1.69 -8.63
CA LEU A 400 16.20 -2.36 -7.33
C LEU A 400 14.89 -3.08 -6.98
N ALA A 401 13.74 -2.46 -7.27
CA ALA A 401 12.46 -3.12 -7.13
C ALA A 401 12.46 -4.43 -7.92
N THR A 402 12.83 -4.39 -9.20
CA THR A 402 12.96 -5.55 -10.10
C THR A 402 13.90 -6.63 -9.54
N VAL A 403 15.08 -6.25 -9.04
CA VAL A 403 16.02 -7.20 -8.44
C VAL A 403 15.45 -7.85 -7.18
N LEU A 404 14.77 -7.08 -6.32
CA LEU A 404 14.12 -7.60 -5.12
C LEU A 404 12.97 -8.54 -5.47
N VAL A 405 12.17 -8.24 -6.51
CA VAL A 405 11.16 -9.16 -7.06
C VAL A 405 11.78 -10.50 -7.36
N VAL A 406 12.83 -10.50 -8.20
CA VAL A 406 13.46 -11.70 -8.70
C VAL A 406 14.06 -12.46 -7.53
N THR A 407 14.75 -11.77 -6.63
CA THR A 407 15.37 -12.40 -5.45
C THR A 407 14.33 -13.02 -4.52
N CYS A 408 13.29 -12.27 -4.13
CA CYS A 408 12.21 -12.80 -3.30
C CYS A 408 11.48 -13.96 -4.00
N GLY A 409 11.19 -13.84 -5.30
CA GLY A 409 10.60 -14.92 -6.09
C GLY A 409 11.47 -16.17 -6.12
N LEU A 410 12.79 -16.03 -6.28
CA LEU A 410 13.75 -17.13 -6.26
C LEU A 410 13.86 -17.77 -4.86
N VAL A 411 13.95 -16.96 -3.79
CA VAL A 411 14.01 -17.46 -2.41
C VAL A 411 12.75 -18.21 -2.04
N MET A 412 11.58 -17.68 -2.40
CA MET A 412 10.31 -18.35 -2.16
C MET A 412 10.23 -19.64 -2.99
N HIS A 413 10.57 -19.60 -4.28
CA HIS A 413 10.47 -20.76 -5.17
C HIS A 413 11.45 -21.89 -4.79
N TYR A 414 12.74 -21.58 -4.62
CA TYR A 414 13.78 -22.57 -4.38
C TYR A 414 14.02 -22.85 -2.88
N GLY A 415 13.80 -21.88 -2.01
CA GLY A 415 14.00 -22.03 -0.57
C GLY A 415 12.77 -22.56 0.16
N LEU A 416 11.59 -22.09 -0.21
CA LEU A 416 10.33 -22.45 0.47
C LEU A 416 9.42 -23.35 -0.37
N GLY A 417 9.76 -23.66 -1.62
CA GLY A 417 8.83 -24.37 -2.50
C GLY A 417 7.53 -23.58 -2.72
N LEU A 418 7.61 -22.25 -2.78
CA LEU A 418 6.47 -21.36 -3.00
C LEU A 418 6.78 -20.53 -4.23
N GLY A 419 6.31 -20.94 -5.40
CA GLY A 419 6.48 -20.16 -6.62
C GLY A 419 5.30 -20.32 -7.56
N LEU A 420 5.30 -19.57 -8.66
CA LEU A 420 4.26 -19.67 -9.69
C LEU A 420 4.02 -21.13 -10.10
N GLY A 421 5.05 -21.98 -10.18
CA GLY A 421 4.91 -23.41 -10.48
C GLY A 421 4.25 -24.30 -9.41
N HIS A 422 3.91 -23.78 -8.22
CA HIS A 422 3.14 -24.48 -7.18
C HIS A 422 1.63 -24.23 -7.28
N VAL A 423 1.22 -23.25 -8.09
CA VAL A 423 -0.14 -23.22 -8.60
C VAL A 423 -0.20 -24.36 -9.61
N ASP A 424 -1.03 -25.37 -9.35
CA ASP A 424 -1.30 -26.38 -10.37
C ASP A 424 -2.10 -25.74 -11.52
N TRP A 425 -1.36 -25.17 -12.47
CA TRP A 425 -1.90 -24.55 -13.68
C TRP A 425 -2.65 -25.53 -14.58
N ALA A 426 -2.55 -26.85 -14.32
CA ALA A 426 -3.23 -27.88 -15.10
C ALA A 426 -4.61 -28.25 -14.53
N GLY A 427 -5.07 -27.61 -13.44
CA GLY A 427 -6.40 -27.86 -12.87
C GLY A 427 -6.60 -29.27 -12.33
N ARG A 428 -5.53 -29.93 -11.83
CA ARG A 428 -5.56 -31.31 -11.32
C ARG A 428 -5.35 -31.43 -9.80
N VAL A 429 -5.38 -30.32 -9.08
CA VAL A 429 -5.67 -30.33 -7.65
C VAL A 429 -7.04 -29.69 -7.51
N ASN A 430 -8.06 -30.54 -7.47
CA ASN A 430 -9.18 -30.25 -6.60
C ASN A 430 -8.54 -29.89 -5.26
N TRP A 431 -8.64 -28.63 -4.84
CA TRP A 431 -8.55 -28.28 -3.42
C TRP A 431 -9.82 -28.82 -2.73
N GLU A 432 -10.16 -30.08 -2.99
CA GLU A 432 -10.98 -30.85 -2.08
C GLU A 432 -10.07 -31.05 -0.89
N TYR A 433 -10.31 -30.26 0.15
CA TYR A 433 -10.09 -30.63 1.53
C TYR A 433 -10.03 -32.16 1.62
N TYR A 434 -8.90 -32.71 2.02
CA TYR A 434 -8.90 -34.04 2.61
C TYR A 434 -9.98 -33.99 3.70
N ARG A 435 -11.14 -34.60 3.43
CA ARG A 435 -12.16 -34.81 4.45
C ARG A 435 -11.46 -35.50 5.62
N GLU A 436 -11.71 -34.99 6.82
CA GLU A 436 -11.22 -35.55 8.09
C GLU A 436 -11.50 -37.07 8.22
N ASP A 437 -12.40 -37.60 7.40
CA ASP A 437 -12.81 -38.99 7.32
C ASP A 437 -11.68 -39.97 6.92
N GLU A 438 -10.54 -39.52 6.38
CA GLU A 438 -9.40 -40.38 6.00
C GLU A 438 -8.16 -40.26 6.90
N ILE A 439 -8.18 -39.44 7.96
CA ILE A 439 -7.10 -39.42 8.96
C ILE A 439 -7.39 -40.45 10.05
N ASN A 440 -7.18 -41.72 9.70
CA ASN A 440 -6.96 -42.74 10.72
C ASN A 440 -5.60 -42.51 11.38
N THR A 441 -5.64 -42.01 12.61
CA THR A 441 -4.66 -42.24 13.69
C THR A 441 -3.20 -42.04 13.31
N THR A 442 -2.71 -40.81 13.39
CA THR A 442 -1.57 -40.45 14.26
C THR A 442 -1.44 -38.94 14.31
N SER A 443 -1.29 -38.42 15.51
CA SER A 443 -1.10 -37.00 15.79
C SER A 443 0.15 -36.47 15.07
N SER A 444 -0.05 -35.71 14.01
CA SER A 444 0.95 -34.74 13.55
C SER A 444 0.20 -33.47 13.21
N SER A 445 0.68 -32.36 13.77
CA SER A 445 0.08 -31.05 13.59
C SER A 445 0.00 -30.71 12.10
N SER A 446 -0.96 -29.88 11.68
CA SER A 446 -1.04 -29.34 10.31
C SER A 446 0.27 -28.68 9.85
N TYR A 447 1.11 -28.24 10.80
CA TYR A 447 2.47 -27.78 10.58
C TYR A 447 3.42 -28.89 10.07
N ASP A 448 3.31 -30.11 10.60
CA ASP A 448 4.14 -31.25 10.18
C ASP A 448 3.78 -31.70 8.76
N VAL A 449 2.51 -31.60 8.37
CA VAL A 449 2.08 -31.95 7.00
C VAL A 449 2.61 -30.91 6.00
N LEU A 450 2.48 -29.62 6.29
CA LEU A 450 3.01 -28.56 5.42
C LEU A 450 4.55 -28.61 5.35
N TRP A 451 5.22 -28.81 6.49
CA TRP A 451 6.67 -28.93 6.56
C TRP A 451 7.19 -30.18 5.84
N ASN A 452 6.56 -31.34 6.03
CA ASN A 452 6.96 -32.57 5.37
C ASN A 452 6.66 -32.55 3.86
N SER A 453 5.59 -31.89 3.43
CA SER A 453 5.28 -31.66 2.00
C SER A 453 6.35 -30.76 1.35
N THR A 454 6.70 -29.68 2.04
CA THR A 454 7.72 -28.71 1.59
C THR A 454 9.11 -29.36 1.55
N MET A 455 9.48 -30.15 2.57
CA MET A 455 10.75 -30.87 2.63
C MET A 455 10.83 -32.02 1.61
N ALA A 456 9.74 -32.77 1.40
CA ALA A 456 9.69 -33.84 0.41
C ALA A 456 9.80 -33.28 -1.03
N TYR A 457 9.24 -32.10 -1.29
CA TYR A 457 9.41 -31.42 -2.58
C TYR A 457 10.81 -30.80 -2.73
N ALA A 458 11.38 -30.20 -1.68
CA ALA A 458 12.76 -29.72 -1.68
C ALA A 458 13.76 -30.86 -1.96
N GLN A 459 13.54 -32.04 -1.38
CA GLN A 459 14.34 -33.25 -1.67
C GLN A 459 14.17 -33.77 -3.11
N ARG A 460 12.96 -33.72 -3.69
CA ARG A 460 12.72 -34.08 -5.10
C ARG A 460 13.35 -33.07 -6.07
N SER A 461 13.31 -31.79 -5.74
CA SER A 461 13.90 -30.72 -6.55
C SER A 461 15.43 -30.74 -6.50
N PHE A 462 16.01 -31.05 -5.34
CA PHE A 462 17.46 -31.28 -5.20
C PHE A 462 17.93 -32.54 -5.95
N SER A 463 17.15 -33.62 -5.94
CA SER A 463 17.50 -34.84 -6.70
C SER A 463 17.38 -34.66 -8.22
N TRP A 464 16.50 -33.77 -8.70
CA TRP A 464 16.43 -33.37 -10.12
C TRP A 464 17.61 -32.47 -10.54
N ALA A 465 18.06 -31.58 -9.66
CA ALA A 465 19.25 -30.74 -9.90
C ALA A 465 20.58 -31.53 -9.85
N VAL A 466 20.65 -32.60 -9.06
CA VAL A 466 21.83 -33.47 -8.98
C VAL A 466 21.86 -34.50 -10.14
N SER A 467 20.71 -34.92 -10.66
CA SER A 467 20.63 -35.88 -11.78
C SER A 467 20.79 -35.25 -13.17
N SER A 468 20.88 -33.92 -13.28
CA SER A 468 21.15 -33.19 -14.53
C SER A 468 22.63 -32.78 -14.70
N SER A 469 23.53 -33.35 -13.89
CA SER A 469 24.98 -33.15 -13.97
C SER A 469 25.78 -34.45 -14.11
N VAL A 470 25.30 -35.37 -14.94
CA VAL A 470 26.09 -36.48 -15.52
C VAL A 470 25.95 -36.49 -17.03
#